data_AF-G0L1A8-F1
#
_entry.id   AF-G0L1A8-F1
#
_cell.length_a   1.000
_cell.length_b   1.000
_cell.length_c   1.000
_cell.angle_alpha   90.00
_cell.angle_beta   90.00
_cell.angle_gamma   90.00
#
_symmetry.space_group_name_H-M   'P 1'
#
loop_
_entity.id
_entity.type
_entity.pdbx_description
1 polymer ?
#
loop_
_entity_poly.entity_id
_entity_poly.type
_entity_poly.pdbx_seq_one_letter_code
_entity_poly.pdbx_strand_id
1 'polypeptide(L)'
;MVKNVIGICIILILGTSQVDAQKDTPVRLPDIASFDQDLFVPDITQGPPEAGKRVRQTLASYQNTEVYHLLYLPSNYKEGKKYPVIVEYPGNGPYTSAAGDLSTGQVDGCNLGYGLSEGKDFIWVSMPFISVDGQENQKWWWGDIEASKKYCMDAVKEVCDKYGGDASKVVLAGFSRGAIAVNYIGLRDDEISPLWKAFIVNSHYDGLKTWDYPNSDKASALERLKRLNGRPQFICAEGHGTSKSKNYLAHSGIQGNFTFMDIPIKNHTNTWPLYQLKERKIIRAWLSEVIEKN
;
A
#
# COMPACT_ATOMS: atom_id res chain seq x y z
N MET A 1 -79.37 -37.89 19.41
CA MET A 1 -78.08 -37.86 18.70
C MET A 1 -78.31 -37.28 17.31
N VAL A 2 -78.06 -35.99 17.11
CA VAL A 2 -77.42 -35.41 15.91
C VAL A 2 -76.88 -34.05 16.37
N LYS A 3 -75.56 -33.88 16.27
CA LYS A 3 -74.84 -32.61 16.42
C LYS A 3 -74.91 -31.85 15.09
N ASN A 4 -74.89 -30.51 15.13
CA ASN A 4 -73.97 -29.63 14.38
C ASN A 4 -74.61 -28.25 14.19
N VAL A 5 -74.15 -27.23 14.92
CA VAL A 5 -72.92 -26.40 14.71
C VAL A 5 -73.22 -25.25 13.75
N ILE A 6 -73.31 -24.07 14.37
CA ILE A 6 -73.42 -22.74 13.79
C ILE A 6 -72.07 -22.41 13.11
N GLY A 7 -72.10 -22.17 11.80
CA GLY A 7 -70.93 -21.70 11.06
C GLY A 7 -70.71 -20.21 11.27
N ILE A 8 -69.59 -19.85 11.90
CA ILE A 8 -69.08 -18.48 11.96
C ILE A 8 -68.16 -18.28 10.74
N CYS A 9 -68.57 -17.43 9.80
CA CYS A 9 -67.71 -16.96 8.72
C CYS A 9 -66.71 -15.93 9.27
N ILE A 10 -65.46 -16.34 9.43
CA ILE A 10 -64.34 -15.41 9.66
C ILE A 10 -63.84 -14.97 8.29
N ILE A 11 -64.07 -13.70 7.94
CA ILE A 11 -63.45 -13.06 6.78
C ILE A 11 -62.02 -12.70 7.18
N LEU A 12 -61.04 -13.49 6.73
CA LEU A 12 -59.62 -13.17 6.81
C LEU A 12 -59.28 -12.13 5.74
N ILE A 13 -59.02 -10.90 6.15
CA ILE A 13 -58.42 -9.87 5.29
C ILE A 13 -56.91 -10.12 5.27
N LEU A 14 -56.43 -10.80 4.23
CA LEU A 14 -55.01 -10.92 3.92
C LEU A 14 -54.52 -9.60 3.31
N GLY A 15 -54.03 -8.70 4.16
CA GLY A 15 -53.28 -7.53 3.71
C GLY A 15 -51.94 -7.97 3.15
N THR A 16 -51.77 -7.95 1.83
CA THR A 16 -50.46 -8.11 1.20
C THR A 16 -49.69 -6.81 1.36
N SER A 17 -48.85 -6.70 2.39
CA SER A 17 -47.81 -5.69 2.42
C SER A 17 -46.78 -6.05 1.34
N GLN A 18 -46.87 -5.41 0.18
CA GLN A 18 -45.76 -5.37 -0.77
C GLN A 18 -44.63 -4.61 -0.07
N VAL A 19 -43.64 -5.37 0.41
CA VAL A 19 -42.34 -4.82 0.74
C VAL A 19 -41.73 -4.48 -0.61
N ASP A 20 -41.78 -3.21 -1.00
CA ASP A 20 -41.00 -2.73 -2.12
C ASP A 20 -39.53 -3.01 -1.79
N ALA A 21 -38.95 -3.98 -2.48
CA ALA A 21 -37.53 -4.19 -2.49
C ALA A 21 -36.92 -2.92 -3.07
N GLN A 22 -36.41 -2.05 -2.19
CA GLN A 22 -35.62 -0.90 -2.56
C GLN A 22 -34.50 -1.41 -3.45
N LYS A 23 -34.58 -1.14 -4.75
CA LYS A 23 -33.49 -1.42 -5.68
C LYS A 23 -32.32 -0.57 -5.19
N ASP A 24 -31.37 -1.21 -4.52
CA ASP A 24 -30.07 -0.62 -4.20
C ASP A 24 -29.48 -0.13 -5.53
N THR A 25 -29.61 1.17 -5.77
CA THR A 25 -28.88 1.81 -6.85
C THR A 25 -27.42 1.68 -6.45
N PRO A 26 -26.56 1.03 -7.24
CA PRO A 26 -25.17 0.87 -6.86
C PRO A 26 -24.61 2.27 -6.59
N VAL A 27 -24.16 2.52 -5.37
CA VAL A 27 -23.52 3.79 -5.02
C VAL A 27 -22.30 3.91 -5.92
N ARG A 28 -22.39 4.78 -6.93
CA ARG A 28 -21.29 5.03 -7.85
C ARG A 28 -20.26 5.85 -7.09
N LEU A 29 -19.15 5.20 -6.72
CA LEU A 29 -18.04 5.89 -6.07
C LEU A 29 -17.53 7.02 -6.98
N PRO A 30 -17.17 8.18 -6.40
CA PRO A 30 -16.68 9.31 -7.16
C PRO A 30 -15.33 8.98 -7.82
N ASP A 31 -15.05 9.71 -8.90
CA ASP A 31 -13.73 9.74 -9.50
C ASP A 31 -12.77 10.56 -8.62
N ILE A 32 -11.50 10.19 -8.54
CA ILE A 32 -10.50 10.96 -7.80
C ILE A 32 -10.40 12.40 -8.33
N ALA A 33 -10.64 12.61 -9.62
CA ALA A 33 -10.66 13.93 -10.24
C ALA A 33 -11.80 14.84 -9.76
N SER A 34 -12.75 14.32 -8.96
CA SER A 34 -13.78 15.15 -8.29
C SER A 34 -13.31 15.79 -6.99
N PHE A 35 -12.10 15.48 -6.54
CA PHE A 35 -11.45 16.08 -5.38
C PHE A 35 -10.36 17.03 -5.83
N ASP A 36 -10.05 18.03 -5.01
CA ASP A 36 -8.97 18.98 -5.29
C ASP A 36 -7.61 18.33 -5.04
N GLN A 37 -6.73 18.37 -6.05
CA GLN A 37 -5.32 18.02 -5.90
C GLN A 37 -4.56 19.21 -5.33
N ASP A 38 -3.94 19.05 -4.16
CA ASP A 38 -3.18 20.10 -3.48
C ASP A 38 -1.71 19.74 -3.23
N LEU A 39 -1.30 18.51 -3.55
CA LEU A 39 0.09 18.08 -3.52
C LEU A 39 0.57 17.67 -4.90
N PHE A 40 1.80 18.06 -5.21
CA PHE A 40 2.45 17.77 -6.49
C PHE A 40 3.81 17.15 -6.20
N VAL A 41 4.00 15.90 -6.63
CA VAL A 41 5.29 15.21 -6.47
C VAL A 41 6.34 15.97 -7.27
N PRO A 42 7.49 16.34 -6.68
CA PRO A 42 8.55 17.05 -7.38
C PRO A 42 9.08 16.23 -8.57
N ASP A 43 9.43 16.96 -9.64
CA ASP A 43 10.13 16.38 -10.78
C ASP A 43 11.44 15.72 -10.36
N ILE A 44 11.84 14.70 -11.12
CA ILE A 44 13.11 14.03 -10.91
C ILE A 44 14.23 14.95 -11.43
N THR A 45 15.14 15.33 -10.54
CA THR A 45 16.27 16.23 -10.85
C THR A 45 17.59 15.48 -10.89
N GLN A 46 18.54 15.99 -11.67
CA GLN A 46 19.94 15.57 -11.65
C GLN A 46 20.73 16.24 -10.52
N GLY A 47 21.84 15.63 -10.12
CA GLY A 47 22.74 16.17 -9.09
C GLY A 47 22.64 15.42 -7.76
N PRO A 48 23.24 15.96 -6.68
CA PRO A 48 23.18 15.33 -5.36
C PRO A 48 21.79 15.46 -4.72
N PRO A 49 21.40 14.54 -3.82
CA PRO A 49 20.21 14.69 -3.00
C PRO A 49 20.26 15.97 -2.14
N GLU A 50 19.20 16.77 -2.21
CA GLU A 50 19.03 18.01 -1.43
C GLU A 50 17.59 18.15 -0.94
N ALA A 51 17.38 19.04 0.02
CA ALA A 51 16.05 19.33 0.57
C ALA A 51 15.03 19.64 -0.53
N GLY A 52 13.91 18.92 -0.53
CA GLY A 52 12.82 19.10 -1.48
C GLY A 52 13.07 18.54 -2.89
N LYS A 53 14.23 17.93 -3.17
CA LYS A 53 14.54 17.32 -4.47
C LYS A 53 14.27 15.81 -4.47
N ARG A 54 13.78 15.30 -5.60
CA ARG A 54 13.65 13.87 -5.90
C ARG A 54 14.73 13.49 -6.91
N VAL A 55 15.65 12.61 -6.54
CA VAL A 55 16.90 12.37 -7.28
C VAL A 55 17.08 10.88 -7.58
N ARG A 56 17.55 10.56 -8.79
CA ARG A 56 17.96 9.21 -9.18
C ARG A 56 19.20 8.79 -8.43
N GLN A 57 19.18 7.62 -7.83
CA GLN A 57 20.31 7.03 -7.10
C GLN A 57 20.52 5.58 -7.54
N THR A 58 21.78 5.20 -7.69
CA THR A 58 22.19 3.85 -8.08
C THR A 58 23.24 3.37 -7.09
N LEU A 59 23.04 2.19 -6.50
CA LEU A 59 24.02 1.58 -5.62
C LEU A 59 25.30 1.23 -6.38
N ALA A 60 26.44 1.27 -5.71
CA ALA A 60 27.75 1.01 -6.34
C ALA A 60 27.82 -0.34 -7.08
N SER A 61 27.16 -1.38 -6.57
CA SER A 61 27.06 -2.70 -7.21
C SER A 61 26.31 -2.70 -8.55
N TYR A 62 25.59 -1.62 -8.86
CA TYR A 62 24.74 -1.46 -10.06
C TYR A 62 25.17 -0.29 -10.94
N GLN A 63 26.33 0.33 -10.70
CA GLN A 63 26.78 1.56 -11.37
C GLN A 63 26.88 1.51 -12.91
N ASN A 64 26.94 0.30 -13.49
CA ASN A 64 27.00 0.06 -14.94
C ASN A 64 25.71 -0.56 -15.49
N THR A 65 24.59 -0.36 -14.81
CA THR A 65 23.27 -0.88 -15.18
C THR A 65 22.25 0.26 -15.22
N GLU A 66 21.04 -0.03 -15.69
CA GLU A 66 19.89 0.87 -15.63
C GLU A 66 19.07 0.69 -14.34
N VAL A 67 19.61 0.03 -13.32
CA VAL A 67 18.96 -0.10 -12.02
C VAL A 67 19.12 1.19 -11.21
N TYR A 68 18.01 1.68 -10.67
CA TYR A 68 17.99 2.87 -9.81
C TYR A 68 16.79 2.88 -8.88
N HIS A 69 16.96 3.56 -7.74
CA HIS A 69 15.87 4.04 -6.91
C HIS A 69 15.76 5.57 -7.01
N LEU A 70 14.65 6.11 -6.53
CA LEU A 70 14.51 7.55 -6.35
C LEU A 70 14.55 7.88 -4.87
N LEU A 71 15.40 8.84 -4.51
CA LEU A 71 15.52 9.38 -3.17
C LEU A 71 14.93 10.78 -3.14
N TYR A 72 14.02 11.03 -2.22
CA TYR A 72 13.50 12.34 -1.89
C TYR A 72 13.89 12.71 -0.46
N LEU A 73 14.54 13.88 -0.31
CA LEU A 73 14.76 14.47 1.00
C LEU A 73 13.65 15.50 1.28
N PRO A 74 13.11 15.55 2.51
CA PRO A 74 12.00 16.43 2.82
C PRO A 74 12.39 17.90 2.62
N SER A 75 11.41 18.75 2.30
CA SER A 75 11.61 20.19 2.09
C SER A 75 12.25 20.90 3.29
N ASN A 76 12.07 20.36 4.49
CA ASN A 76 12.68 20.83 5.73
C ASN A 76 13.93 20.02 6.15
N TYR A 77 14.55 19.29 5.21
CA TYR A 77 15.77 18.53 5.45
C TYR A 77 16.91 19.44 5.95
N LYS A 78 17.69 18.89 6.86
CA LYS A 78 18.85 19.49 7.51
C LYS A 78 19.83 18.37 7.77
N GLU A 79 21.05 18.55 7.28
CA GLU A 79 22.15 17.63 7.51
C GLU A 79 22.38 17.39 9.02
N GLY A 80 22.72 16.16 9.39
CA GLY A 80 22.92 15.75 10.78
C GLY A 80 21.64 15.46 11.59
N LYS A 81 20.44 15.85 11.12
CA LYS A 81 19.18 15.44 11.74
C LYS A 81 18.80 14.01 11.31
N LYS A 82 18.13 13.28 12.21
CA LYS A 82 17.52 11.99 11.92
C LYS A 82 16.06 12.13 11.48
N TYR A 83 15.69 11.41 10.41
CA TYR A 83 14.36 11.41 9.82
C TYR A 83 13.80 9.98 9.73
N PRO A 84 12.52 9.75 10.03
CA PRO A 84 11.85 8.53 9.61
C PRO A 84 11.93 8.36 8.08
N VAL A 85 11.92 7.11 7.62
CA VAL A 85 12.08 6.77 6.20
C VAL A 85 10.85 6.00 5.73
N ILE A 86 10.24 6.43 4.61
CA ILE A 86 9.21 5.65 3.90
C ILE A 86 9.87 5.00 2.68
N VAL A 87 9.84 3.68 2.63
CA VAL A 87 10.28 2.89 1.48
C VAL A 87 9.04 2.43 0.72
N GLU A 88 8.90 2.78 -0.56
CA GLU A 88 7.70 2.51 -1.35
C GLU A 88 8.00 1.64 -2.56
N TYR A 89 7.34 0.48 -2.67
CA TYR A 89 7.35 -0.33 -3.89
C TYR A 89 6.23 0.07 -4.88
N PRO A 90 6.53 0.14 -6.19
CA PRO A 90 5.55 0.50 -7.22
C PRO A 90 4.58 -0.64 -7.56
N GLY A 91 3.45 -0.26 -8.18
CA GLY A 91 2.50 -1.19 -8.79
C GLY A 91 3.08 -1.94 -9.99
N ASN A 92 2.28 -2.82 -10.61
CA ASN A 92 2.65 -3.48 -11.87
C ASN A 92 2.54 -2.48 -13.02
N GLY A 93 3.36 -2.62 -14.06
CA GLY A 93 3.14 -1.94 -15.32
C GLY A 93 3.85 -2.56 -16.51
N PRO A 94 3.51 -2.11 -17.73
CA PRO A 94 2.51 -1.08 -18.01
C PRO A 94 1.07 -1.58 -17.78
N TYR A 95 0.23 -0.73 -17.17
CA TYR A 95 -1.19 -0.99 -16.91
C TYR A 95 -2.02 0.25 -17.17
N THR A 96 -3.17 0.09 -17.82
CA THR A 96 -4.22 1.11 -17.94
C THR A 96 -5.58 0.51 -17.64
N SER A 97 -6.45 1.27 -16.95
CA SER A 97 -7.83 0.86 -16.67
C SER A 97 -8.83 1.61 -17.55
N ALA A 98 -10.06 1.09 -17.69
CA ALA A 98 -11.16 1.79 -18.36
C ALA A 98 -11.57 3.08 -17.64
N ALA A 99 -11.19 3.24 -16.36
CA ALA A 99 -11.38 4.47 -15.58
C ALA A 99 -10.25 5.49 -15.79
N GLY A 100 -9.24 5.17 -16.61
CA GLY A 100 -8.09 6.05 -16.89
C GLY A 100 -6.94 5.90 -15.90
N ASP A 101 -6.99 4.92 -14.99
CA ASP A 101 -5.88 4.68 -14.06
C ASP A 101 -4.64 4.21 -14.84
N LEU A 102 -3.46 4.70 -14.46
CA LEU A 102 -2.19 4.39 -15.11
C LEU A 102 -1.18 3.88 -14.08
N SER A 103 -0.47 2.81 -14.42
CA SER A 103 0.73 2.40 -13.68
C SER A 103 1.81 1.96 -14.65
N THR A 104 2.97 2.62 -14.60
CA THR A 104 4.12 2.33 -15.47
C THR A 104 4.95 1.15 -14.95
N GLY A 105 4.77 0.77 -13.69
CA GLY A 105 5.59 -0.23 -13.01
C GLY A 105 6.98 0.28 -12.57
N GLN A 106 7.28 1.54 -12.87
CA GLN A 106 8.54 2.21 -12.54
C GLN A 106 8.47 2.89 -11.17
N VAL A 107 9.64 3.11 -10.58
CA VAL A 107 9.79 3.85 -9.32
C VAL A 107 9.30 5.31 -9.43
N ASP A 108 9.34 5.89 -10.61
CA ASP A 108 8.88 7.26 -10.94
C ASP A 108 7.40 7.44 -10.61
N GLY A 109 6.62 6.38 -10.80
CA GLY A 109 5.18 6.35 -10.55
C GLY A 109 4.80 6.12 -9.08
N CYS A 110 5.76 6.01 -8.16
CA CYS A 110 5.47 6.02 -6.72
C CYS A 110 4.96 7.39 -6.29
N ASN A 111 4.00 7.42 -5.37
CA ASN A 111 3.34 8.66 -4.90
C ASN A 111 2.99 8.63 -3.41
N LEU A 112 2.88 7.43 -2.80
CA LEU A 112 2.40 7.29 -1.42
C LEU A 112 3.32 8.02 -0.45
N GLY A 113 4.64 7.81 -0.52
CA GLY A 113 5.54 8.40 0.46
C GLY A 113 5.54 9.93 0.44
N TYR A 114 5.43 10.56 -0.73
CA TYR A 114 5.29 12.02 -0.82
C TYR A 114 3.94 12.50 -0.29
N GLY A 115 2.83 11.93 -0.75
CA GLY A 115 1.50 12.41 -0.34
C GLY A 115 1.17 12.14 1.14
N LEU A 116 1.72 11.07 1.72
CA LEU A 116 1.60 10.77 3.15
C LEU A 116 2.50 11.66 4.01
N SER A 117 3.67 12.05 3.53
CA SER A 117 4.55 12.97 4.26
C SER A 117 4.25 14.45 4.01
N GLU A 118 3.48 14.77 2.96
CA GLU A 118 3.36 16.12 2.39
C GLU A 118 4.72 16.76 2.07
N GLY A 119 5.70 15.94 1.70
CA GLY A 119 7.07 16.39 1.40
C GLY A 119 7.82 16.96 2.60
N LYS A 120 7.45 16.57 3.82
CA LYS A 120 8.05 17.08 5.08
C LYS A 120 8.36 15.93 6.02
N ASP A 121 9.39 16.11 6.84
CA ASP A 121 9.74 15.26 7.99
C ASP A 121 10.09 13.79 7.71
N PHE A 122 9.85 13.27 6.50
CA PHE A 122 10.20 11.93 6.08
C PHE A 122 11.15 11.96 4.89
N ILE A 123 12.17 11.11 4.94
CA ILE A 123 12.88 10.70 3.73
C ILE A 123 12.00 9.69 3.00
N TRP A 124 11.91 9.80 1.68
CA TRP A 124 11.13 8.87 0.87
C TRP A 124 12.00 8.21 -0.20
N VAL A 125 11.90 6.89 -0.26
CA VAL A 125 12.63 6.05 -1.21
C VAL A 125 11.62 5.32 -2.09
N SER A 126 11.62 5.59 -3.40
CA SER A 126 10.89 4.78 -4.37
C SER A 126 11.76 3.60 -4.79
N MET A 127 11.44 2.40 -4.29
CA MET A 127 12.28 1.21 -4.35
C MET A 127 12.00 0.38 -5.61
N PRO A 128 13.03 -0.01 -6.39
CA PRO A 128 12.84 -0.84 -7.57
C PRO A 128 12.68 -2.31 -7.22
N PHE A 129 12.16 -3.07 -8.18
CA PHE A 129 12.42 -4.49 -8.31
C PHE A 129 13.54 -4.67 -9.33
N ILE A 130 14.33 -5.72 -9.21
CA ILE A 130 15.52 -5.96 -10.05
C ILE A 130 15.18 -7.01 -11.11
N SER A 131 15.52 -6.75 -12.36
CA SER A 131 15.37 -7.73 -13.45
C SER A 131 16.20 -9.00 -13.20
N VAL A 132 15.82 -10.11 -13.83
CA VAL A 132 16.51 -11.41 -13.64
C VAL A 132 18.00 -11.35 -14.04
N ASP A 133 18.34 -10.52 -15.02
CA ASP A 133 19.72 -10.29 -15.46
C ASP A 133 20.44 -9.18 -14.67
N GLY A 134 19.76 -8.55 -13.72
CA GLY A 134 20.27 -7.46 -12.90
C GLY A 134 20.57 -6.17 -13.65
N GLN A 135 20.11 -6.01 -14.90
CA GLN A 135 20.47 -4.87 -15.74
C GLN A 135 19.51 -3.68 -15.64
N GLU A 136 18.28 -3.88 -15.18
CA GLU A 136 17.28 -2.80 -15.15
C GLU A 136 16.23 -2.99 -14.04
N ASN A 137 15.40 -1.96 -13.86
CA ASN A 137 14.24 -2.06 -12.97
C ASN A 137 13.15 -2.96 -13.58
N GLN A 138 12.74 -3.98 -12.84
CA GLN A 138 11.66 -4.90 -13.22
C GLN A 138 10.27 -4.23 -13.04
N LYS A 139 9.54 -4.10 -14.14
CA LYS A 139 8.21 -3.42 -14.16
C LYS A 139 7.03 -4.34 -13.86
N TRP A 140 7.20 -5.64 -14.04
CA TRP A 140 6.15 -6.64 -13.86
C TRP A 140 6.60 -7.78 -12.94
N TRP A 141 5.84 -8.03 -11.87
CA TRP A 141 6.19 -8.96 -10.80
C TRP A 141 7.62 -8.77 -10.29
N TRP A 142 8.37 -9.85 -10.05
CA TRP A 142 9.49 -9.79 -9.11
C TRP A 142 10.86 -9.71 -9.75
N GLY A 143 11.03 -10.23 -10.98
CA GLY A 143 12.37 -10.38 -11.56
C GLY A 143 13.20 -11.28 -10.66
N ASP A 144 14.39 -10.84 -10.27
CA ASP A 144 15.17 -11.51 -9.23
C ASP A 144 14.76 -11.00 -7.83
N ILE A 145 14.10 -11.89 -7.08
CA ILE A 145 13.59 -11.62 -5.73
C ILE A 145 14.74 -11.39 -4.74
N GLU A 146 15.82 -12.18 -4.80
CA GLU A 146 16.92 -12.07 -3.85
C GLU A 146 17.76 -10.82 -4.15
N ALA A 147 17.96 -10.49 -5.42
CA ALA A 147 18.57 -9.22 -5.82
C ALA A 147 17.72 -8.02 -5.38
N SER A 148 16.39 -8.09 -5.53
CA SER A 148 15.47 -7.06 -5.05
C SER A 148 15.50 -6.88 -3.54
N LYS A 149 15.52 -7.98 -2.78
CA LYS A 149 15.66 -7.99 -1.32
C LYS A 149 16.98 -7.33 -0.90
N LYS A 150 18.10 -7.78 -1.49
CA LYS A 150 19.43 -7.26 -1.18
C LYS A 150 19.56 -5.78 -1.53
N TYR A 151 19.10 -5.37 -2.71
CA TYR A 151 19.11 -3.97 -3.13
C TYR A 151 18.34 -3.10 -2.13
N CYS A 152 17.15 -3.55 -1.70
CA CYS A 152 16.35 -2.83 -0.73
C CYS A 152 17.08 -2.61 0.60
N MET A 153 17.69 -3.67 1.15
CA MET A 153 18.45 -3.57 2.40
C MET A 153 19.65 -2.63 2.27
N ASP A 154 20.44 -2.77 1.20
CA ASP A 154 21.62 -1.95 0.96
C ASP A 154 21.24 -0.47 0.76
N ALA A 155 20.17 -0.18 0.01
CA ALA A 155 19.67 1.17 -0.20
C ALA A 155 19.14 1.80 1.09
N VAL A 156 18.37 1.07 1.90
CA VAL A 156 17.90 1.59 3.20
C VAL A 156 19.07 1.88 4.12
N LYS A 157 20.07 0.99 4.17
CA LYS A 157 21.29 1.22 4.95
C LYS A 157 22.01 2.47 4.49
N GLU A 158 22.25 2.62 3.19
CA GLU A 158 22.91 3.79 2.61
C GLU A 158 22.15 5.08 2.92
N VAL A 159 20.81 5.05 2.84
CA VAL A 159 19.97 6.20 3.19
C VAL A 159 20.08 6.57 4.66
N CYS A 160 20.11 5.59 5.56
CA CYS A 160 20.27 5.83 6.99
C CYS A 160 21.64 6.42 7.33
N ASP A 161 22.69 5.92 6.67
CA ASP A 161 24.07 6.30 6.94
C ASP A 161 24.42 7.67 6.33
N LYS A 162 24.04 7.92 5.06
CA LYS A 162 24.45 9.11 4.30
C LYS A 162 23.50 10.29 4.44
N TYR A 163 22.20 10.03 4.53
CA TYR A 163 21.17 11.08 4.46
C TYR A 163 20.40 11.24 5.78
N GLY A 164 20.86 10.64 6.86
CA GLY A 164 20.22 10.81 8.16
C GLY A 164 18.90 10.08 8.32
N GLY A 165 18.66 9.00 7.58
CA GLY A 165 17.57 8.09 7.93
C GLY A 165 17.74 7.51 9.35
N ASP A 166 16.64 7.38 10.07
CA ASP A 166 16.56 6.70 11.36
C ASP A 166 16.20 5.23 11.13
N ALA A 167 17.18 4.34 11.31
CA ALA A 167 17.03 2.91 11.09
C ALA A 167 15.99 2.25 12.01
N SER A 168 15.60 2.89 13.12
CA SER A 168 14.53 2.40 14.00
C SER A 168 13.12 2.82 13.53
N LYS A 169 13.02 3.68 12.51
CA LYS A 169 11.80 4.33 12.04
C LYS A 169 11.62 4.21 10.53
N VAL A 170 11.90 3.02 10.00
CA VAL A 170 11.71 2.70 8.58
C VAL A 170 10.33 2.06 8.37
N VAL A 171 9.51 2.66 7.51
CA VAL A 171 8.15 2.19 7.18
C VAL A 171 8.13 1.69 5.75
N LEU A 172 7.63 0.47 5.55
CA LEU A 172 7.47 -0.12 4.21
C LEU A 172 6.06 0.15 3.68
N ALA A 173 5.97 0.75 2.51
CA ALA A 173 4.72 1.05 1.81
C ALA A 173 4.70 0.40 0.43
N GLY A 174 3.50 0.22 -0.13
CA GLY A 174 3.38 -0.19 -1.52
C GLY A 174 1.96 -0.15 -2.04
N PHE A 175 1.84 -0.01 -3.35
CA PHE A 175 0.58 0.03 -4.07
C PHE A 175 0.46 -1.12 -5.06
N SER A 176 -0.72 -1.75 -5.14
CA SER A 176 -1.01 -2.82 -6.10
C SER A 176 0.00 -3.97 -5.99
N ARG A 177 0.84 -4.24 -7.01
CA ARG A 177 2.00 -5.16 -6.88
C ARG A 177 2.85 -4.81 -5.65
N GLY A 178 3.17 -3.53 -5.47
CA GLY A 178 3.94 -3.05 -4.34
C GLY A 178 3.29 -3.38 -3.01
N ALA A 179 1.96 -3.32 -2.91
CA ALA A 179 1.24 -3.69 -1.70
C ALA A 179 1.37 -5.18 -1.36
N ILE A 180 1.43 -6.04 -2.39
CA ILE A 180 1.78 -7.45 -2.23
C ILE A 180 3.24 -7.58 -1.77
N ALA A 181 4.16 -6.81 -2.37
CA ALA A 181 5.58 -6.82 -2.03
C ALA A 181 5.88 -6.45 -0.57
N VAL A 182 5.04 -5.60 0.04
CA VAL A 182 5.14 -5.23 1.46
C VAL A 182 5.23 -6.46 2.36
N ASN A 183 4.43 -7.49 2.08
CA ASN A 183 4.50 -8.77 2.81
C ASN A 183 5.39 -9.79 2.08
N TYR A 184 5.32 -9.87 0.75
CA TYR A 184 6.02 -10.90 -0.01
C TYR A 184 7.55 -10.77 0.06
N ILE A 185 8.07 -9.55 -0.09
CA ILE A 185 9.50 -9.22 0.03
C ILE A 185 9.78 -8.71 1.44
N GLY A 186 8.99 -7.77 1.96
CA GLY A 186 9.27 -7.14 3.25
C GLY A 186 9.21 -8.09 4.46
N LEU A 187 8.45 -9.19 4.38
CA LEU A 187 8.40 -10.23 5.41
C LEU A 187 8.95 -11.57 4.91
N ARG A 188 9.81 -11.54 3.88
CA ARG A 188 10.30 -12.74 3.20
C ARG A 188 11.01 -13.72 4.14
N ASP A 189 11.93 -13.21 4.94
CA ASP A 189 12.81 -14.00 5.80
C ASP A 189 13.26 -13.17 7.02
N ASP A 190 14.11 -13.77 7.85
CA ASP A 190 14.58 -13.19 9.10
C ASP A 190 15.69 -12.14 8.89
N GLU A 191 16.15 -11.97 7.65
CA GLU A 191 17.18 -10.98 7.28
C GLU A 191 16.53 -9.61 7.01
N ILE A 192 15.54 -9.56 6.12
CA ILE A 192 14.86 -8.31 5.76
C ILE A 192 13.72 -7.96 6.72
N SER A 193 13.03 -8.96 7.27
CA SER A 193 11.83 -8.68 8.06
C SER A 193 12.08 -7.78 9.25
N PRO A 194 13.20 -7.79 10.00
CA PRO A 194 13.40 -6.90 11.15
C PRO A 194 13.57 -5.42 10.79
N LEU A 195 13.80 -5.08 9.53
CA LEU A 195 14.09 -3.70 9.08
C LEU A 195 12.93 -2.72 9.35
N TRP A 196 11.71 -3.22 9.38
CA TRP A 196 10.51 -2.40 9.32
C TRP A 196 9.93 -2.10 10.71
N LYS A 197 9.68 -0.82 11.00
CA LYS A 197 8.88 -0.39 12.14
C LYS A 197 7.39 -0.64 11.91
N ALA A 198 6.91 -0.38 10.69
CA ALA A 198 5.51 -0.53 10.32
C ALA A 198 5.31 -0.66 8.80
N PHE A 199 4.08 -0.96 8.41
CA PHE A 199 3.72 -1.32 7.03
C PHE A 199 2.48 -0.56 6.54
N ILE A 200 2.46 -0.13 5.29
CA ILE A 200 1.31 0.48 4.61
C ILE A 200 1.02 -0.29 3.33
N VAL A 201 -0.18 -0.85 3.22
CA VAL A 201 -0.57 -1.78 2.16
C VAL A 201 -1.78 -1.22 1.41
N ASN A 202 -1.58 -0.79 0.16
CA ASN A 202 -2.60 -0.10 -0.64
C ASN A 202 -3.15 -0.96 -1.80
N SER A 203 -4.47 -1.19 -1.79
CA SER A 203 -5.30 -1.83 -2.83
C SER A 203 -5.19 -3.35 -3.00
N HIS A 204 -4.11 -4.00 -2.57
CA HIS A 204 -3.95 -5.46 -2.61
C HIS A 204 -3.29 -5.99 -1.34
N TYR A 205 -3.42 -7.30 -1.08
CA TYR A 205 -2.81 -7.94 0.09
C TYR A 205 -2.28 -9.33 -0.30
N ASP A 206 -1.08 -9.67 0.18
CA ASP A 206 -0.43 -10.97 -0.08
C ASP A 206 -1.26 -12.14 0.47
N GLY A 207 -1.40 -13.22 -0.31
CA GLY A 207 -2.16 -14.42 0.09
C GLY A 207 -3.67 -14.39 -0.15
N LEU A 208 -4.25 -13.28 -0.63
CA LEU A 208 -5.67 -13.22 -0.99
C LEU A 208 -6.01 -13.96 -2.30
N LYS A 209 -5.03 -14.07 -3.19
CA LYS A 209 -5.14 -14.70 -4.50
C LYS A 209 -3.80 -15.34 -4.87
N THR A 210 -3.86 -16.50 -5.51
CA THR A 210 -2.70 -17.12 -6.16
C THR A 210 -2.43 -16.42 -7.49
N TRP A 211 -1.17 -16.07 -7.69
CA TRP A 211 -0.66 -15.41 -8.89
C TRP A 211 0.42 -16.28 -9.54
N ASP A 212 0.76 -15.95 -10.79
CA ASP A 212 1.80 -16.64 -11.55
C ASP A 212 3.21 -16.18 -11.13
N TYR A 213 3.54 -16.42 -9.86
CA TYR A 213 4.88 -16.28 -9.30
C TYR A 213 5.05 -17.25 -8.12
N PRO A 214 6.29 -17.64 -7.75
CA PRO A 214 6.52 -18.63 -6.70
C PRO A 214 5.95 -18.22 -5.34
N ASN A 215 5.42 -19.17 -4.57
CA ASN A 215 4.95 -18.95 -3.20
C ASN A 215 3.86 -17.87 -3.06
N SER A 216 3.04 -17.68 -4.11
CA SER A 216 1.87 -16.79 -4.11
C SER A 216 0.65 -17.37 -3.39
N ASP A 217 0.71 -18.65 -3.01
CA ASP A 217 -0.36 -19.34 -2.33
C ASP A 217 -0.55 -18.85 -0.88
N LYS A 218 -1.76 -19.08 -0.35
CA LYS A 218 -2.15 -18.64 0.99
C LYS A 218 -1.27 -19.20 2.11
N ALA A 219 -0.80 -20.44 1.99
CA ALA A 219 0.03 -21.06 3.04
C ALA A 219 1.39 -20.39 3.12
N SER A 220 2.06 -20.21 1.98
CA SER A 220 3.31 -19.47 1.88
C SER A 220 3.17 -18.02 2.38
N ALA A 221 2.07 -17.33 2.04
CA ALA A 221 1.81 -15.98 2.52
C ALA A 221 1.60 -15.90 4.04
N LEU A 222 0.95 -16.89 4.64
CA LEU A 222 0.80 -16.97 6.10
C LEU A 222 2.15 -17.18 6.79
N GLU A 223 3.03 -18.00 6.25
CA GLU A 223 4.39 -18.18 6.81
C GLU A 223 5.20 -16.88 6.80
N ARG A 224 5.08 -16.07 5.74
CA ARG A 224 5.67 -14.72 5.72
C ARG A 224 5.00 -13.81 6.75
N LEU A 225 3.67 -13.77 6.79
CA LEU A 225 2.91 -12.90 7.68
C LEU A 225 3.20 -13.13 9.17
N LYS A 226 3.58 -14.35 9.59
CA LYS A 226 4.04 -14.62 10.97
C LYS A 226 5.19 -13.70 11.39
N ARG A 227 6.07 -13.33 10.44
CA ARG A 227 7.20 -12.41 10.69
C ARG A 227 6.77 -10.97 10.91
N LEU A 228 5.50 -10.60 10.67
CA LEU A 228 4.97 -9.30 11.07
C LEU A 228 5.20 -9.04 12.55
N ASN A 229 5.11 -10.10 13.38
CA ASN A 229 5.49 -10.07 14.80
C ASN A 229 4.85 -8.91 15.58
N GLY A 230 3.53 -8.71 15.39
CA GLY A 230 2.76 -7.67 16.07
C GLY A 230 2.96 -6.24 15.56
N ARG A 231 3.86 -6.01 14.60
CA ARG A 231 4.14 -4.66 14.10
C ARG A 231 2.93 -4.04 13.39
N PRO A 232 2.73 -2.71 13.51
CA PRO A 232 1.58 -2.04 12.92
C PRO A 232 1.53 -2.18 11.41
N GLN A 233 0.35 -2.49 10.88
CA GLN A 233 0.08 -2.50 9.45
C GLN A 233 -1.22 -1.76 9.14
N PHE A 234 -1.11 -0.73 8.32
CA PHE A 234 -2.23 0.03 7.80
C PHE A 234 -2.61 -0.51 6.42
N ILE A 235 -3.83 -1.00 6.28
CA ILE A 235 -4.33 -1.66 5.08
C ILE A 235 -5.45 -0.79 4.53
N CYS A 236 -5.22 -0.19 3.36
CA CYS A 236 -6.22 0.62 2.70
C CYS A 236 -6.48 0.15 1.28
N ALA A 237 -7.68 0.39 0.79
CA ALA A 237 -8.09 0.04 -0.56
C ALA A 237 -9.30 0.86 -0.96
N GLU A 238 -9.51 1.01 -2.25
CA GLU A 238 -10.56 1.83 -2.82
C GLU A 238 -11.93 1.14 -2.74
N GLY A 239 -12.99 1.93 -2.56
CA GLY A 239 -14.33 1.42 -2.24
C GLY A 239 -14.31 0.53 -1.00
N HIS A 240 -15.04 -0.57 -1.03
CA HIS A 240 -15.04 -1.58 0.04
C HIS A 240 -13.90 -2.59 -0.04
N GLY A 241 -12.76 -2.19 -0.63
CA GLY A 241 -11.66 -3.06 -1.00
C GLY A 241 -10.97 -3.76 0.18
N THR A 242 -11.06 -3.21 1.39
CA THR A 242 -10.39 -3.80 2.58
C THR A 242 -11.11 -5.03 3.13
N SER A 243 -12.37 -5.26 2.75
CA SER A 243 -13.22 -6.34 3.30
C SER A 243 -12.60 -7.74 3.18
N LYS A 244 -11.97 -8.04 2.04
CA LYS A 244 -11.30 -9.34 1.82
C LYS A 244 -10.07 -9.50 2.69
N SER A 245 -9.23 -8.47 2.81
CA SER A 245 -8.06 -8.45 3.69
C SER A 245 -8.47 -8.63 5.15
N LYS A 246 -9.51 -7.91 5.60
CA LYS A 246 -10.05 -8.01 6.95
C LYS A 246 -10.54 -9.43 7.26
N ASN A 247 -11.29 -10.03 6.34
CA ASN A 247 -11.75 -11.42 6.51
C ASN A 247 -10.58 -12.41 6.54
N TYR A 248 -9.62 -12.28 5.61
CA TYR A 248 -8.44 -13.15 5.56
C TYR A 248 -7.64 -13.10 6.87
N LEU A 249 -7.39 -11.89 7.39
CA LEU A 249 -6.62 -11.70 8.62
C LEU A 249 -7.35 -12.20 9.86
N ALA A 250 -8.67 -12.00 9.94
CA ALA A 250 -9.49 -12.54 11.04
C ALA A 250 -9.43 -14.08 11.13
N HIS A 251 -9.25 -14.77 9.99
CA HIS A 251 -9.14 -16.23 9.92
C HIS A 251 -7.70 -16.74 9.76
N SER A 252 -6.70 -15.85 9.88
CA SER A 252 -5.29 -16.20 9.71
C SER A 252 -4.68 -16.87 10.94
N GLY A 253 -5.29 -16.67 12.11
CA GLY A 253 -4.71 -17.07 13.40
C GLY A 253 -3.54 -16.18 13.86
N ILE A 254 -3.17 -15.16 13.08
CA ILE A 254 -2.07 -14.25 13.40
C ILE A 254 -2.65 -13.04 14.15
N GLN A 255 -2.16 -12.82 15.37
CA GLN A 255 -2.41 -11.60 16.11
C GLN A 255 -1.51 -10.50 15.55
N GLY A 256 -2.10 -9.40 15.09
CA GLY A 256 -1.39 -8.25 14.54
C GLY A 256 -2.11 -6.94 14.84
N ASN A 257 -1.36 -5.85 14.82
CA ASN A 257 -1.89 -4.51 14.95
C ASN A 257 -2.33 -3.99 13.57
N PHE A 258 -3.53 -4.39 13.16
CA PHE A 258 -4.09 -4.05 11.85
C PHE A 258 -5.04 -2.86 11.93
N THR A 259 -4.80 -1.86 11.08
CA THR A 259 -5.74 -0.77 10.82
C THR A 259 -6.29 -0.89 9.41
N PHE A 260 -7.59 -0.70 9.22
CA PHE A 260 -8.24 -0.82 7.92
C PHE A 260 -8.93 0.49 7.54
N MET A 261 -8.78 0.92 6.29
CA MET A 261 -9.44 2.12 5.77
C MET A 261 -9.85 1.94 4.31
N ASP A 262 -11.14 2.06 4.07
CA ASP A 262 -11.70 2.15 2.72
C ASP A 262 -11.53 3.58 2.19
N ILE A 263 -11.07 3.73 0.95
CA ILE A 263 -10.89 5.02 0.27
C ILE A 263 -12.10 5.27 -0.62
N PRO A 264 -12.83 6.39 -0.47
CA PRO A 264 -14.14 6.59 -1.09
C PRO A 264 -14.04 7.03 -2.55
N ILE A 265 -13.22 6.35 -3.36
CA ILE A 265 -13.02 6.60 -4.79
C ILE A 265 -13.16 5.31 -5.58
N LYS A 266 -13.46 5.42 -6.88
CA LYS A 266 -13.50 4.26 -7.79
C LYS A 266 -12.14 3.90 -8.41
N ASN A 267 -11.21 4.85 -8.45
CA ASN A 267 -9.94 4.75 -9.16
C ASN A 267 -8.99 3.80 -8.45
N HIS A 268 -8.34 2.89 -9.17
CA HIS A 268 -7.28 2.05 -8.61
C HIS A 268 -5.94 2.76 -8.80
N THR A 269 -5.55 3.60 -7.84
CA THR A 269 -4.44 4.54 -8.01
C THR A 269 -3.68 4.76 -6.70
N ASN A 270 -2.37 5.01 -6.77
CA ASN A 270 -1.58 5.50 -5.62
C ASN A 270 -1.53 7.02 -5.52
N THR A 271 -2.17 7.75 -6.43
CA THR A 271 -2.19 9.22 -6.41
C THR A 271 -3.18 9.80 -5.41
N TRP A 272 -4.08 9.00 -4.83
CA TRP A 272 -5.11 9.49 -3.90
C TRP A 272 -4.56 10.31 -2.73
N PRO A 273 -3.36 10.06 -2.15
CA PRO A 273 -2.82 10.92 -1.09
C PRO A 273 -2.39 12.30 -1.60
N LEU A 274 -2.38 12.54 -2.91
CA LEU A 274 -2.09 13.86 -3.48
C LEU A 274 -3.32 14.79 -3.48
N TYR A 275 -4.49 14.23 -3.18
CA TYR A 275 -5.79 14.92 -3.19
C TYR A 275 -6.30 15.17 -1.77
N GLN A 276 -7.15 16.19 -1.63
CA GLN A 276 -7.79 16.55 -0.36
C GLN A 276 -8.88 15.55 0.06
N LEU A 277 -8.43 14.41 0.55
CA LEU A 277 -9.26 13.36 1.12
C LEU A 277 -9.15 13.34 2.65
N LYS A 278 -10.24 13.00 3.35
CA LYS A 278 -10.22 12.82 4.82
C LYS A 278 -9.32 11.65 5.19
N GLU A 279 -9.30 10.64 4.35
CA GLU A 279 -8.49 9.43 4.40
C GLU A 279 -7.00 9.76 4.47
N ARG A 280 -6.54 10.79 3.75
CA ARG A 280 -5.15 11.27 3.84
C ARG A 280 -4.82 11.73 5.25
N LYS A 281 -5.72 12.47 5.90
CA LYS A 281 -5.50 12.94 7.28
C LYS A 281 -5.47 11.78 8.27
N ILE A 282 -6.32 10.77 8.09
CA ILE A 282 -6.39 9.58 8.97
C ILE A 282 -5.08 8.80 8.93
N ILE A 283 -4.60 8.42 7.75
CA ILE A 283 -3.37 7.64 7.64
C ILE A 283 -2.14 8.43 8.11
N ARG A 284 -2.14 9.75 7.94
CA ARG A 284 -1.06 10.62 8.43
C ARG A 284 -1.01 10.68 9.94
N ALA A 285 -2.17 10.82 10.59
CA ALA A 285 -2.26 10.74 12.05
C ALA A 285 -1.75 9.37 12.55
N TRP A 286 -2.18 8.27 11.92
CA TRP A 286 -1.68 6.93 12.23
C TRP A 286 -0.16 6.82 12.05
N LEU A 287 0.39 7.35 10.95
CA LEU A 287 1.81 7.30 10.67
C LEU A 287 2.61 8.07 11.73
N SER A 288 2.17 9.28 12.10
CA SER A 288 2.79 10.05 13.18
C SER A 288 2.79 9.28 14.50
N GLU A 289 1.65 8.71 14.90
CA GLU A 289 1.56 7.92 16.15
C GLU A 289 2.49 6.71 16.16
N VAL A 290 2.60 6.01 15.04
CA VAL A 290 3.45 4.81 14.92
C VAL A 290 4.93 5.14 15.00
N ILE A 291 5.34 6.28 14.44
CA ILE A 291 6.72 6.76 14.47
C ILE A 291 7.12 7.28 15.85
N GLU A 292 6.18 7.81 16.63
CA GLU A 292 6.43 8.32 17.99
C GLU A 292 6.42 7.22 19.07
N LYS A 293 5.74 6.10 18.84
CA LYS A 293 5.72 4.96 19.76
C LYS A 293 7.07 4.24 19.76
N ASN A 294 7.73 4.20 20.93
CA ASN A 294 8.95 3.40 21.16
C ASN A 294 8.64 1.91 21.12
#